data_AF-A0A1H1W1N5-F1
#
_entry.id   AF-A0A1H1W1N5-F1
#
_cell.length_a   1.000
_cell.length_b   1.000
_cell.length_c   1.000
_cell.angle_alpha   90.00
_cell.angle_beta   90.00
_cell.angle_gamma   90.00
#
_symmetry.space_group_name_H-M   'P 1'
#
loop_
_entity.id
_entity.type
_entity.pdbx_description
1 polymer ?
#
loop_
_entity_poly.entity_id
_entity_poly.type
_entity_poly.pdbx_seq_one_letter_code
_entity_poly.pdbx_strand_id
1 'polypeptide(L)'
;MKQIVLMLCLLCCSCHTKDNSNKLNEETQTEQNQDKIKVLNFGTFHFGYTPDANKTEFNEHSEEAQKEVREISKMLAQFKPTIICIENLPKFNNEINKAYQEFLENPTTLNTNYGESSMIGFDVGRLSNVKKIYGIDNHMGYNYSVGDFIENSPDLENSIDAETYLQLTNEPFKGHPEIAKREAKYDELSLIEKLKLCNEPIHLDYSINTNADKLLYVGIDNGFEGADAAAVFYHRNMKIYSNLNRIPMTKNDRVFIIMGTAHTAFLREFMRRSPKFEMVNTLDYLK
;
A
#
# COMPACT_ATOMS: atom_id res chain seq x y z
N MET A 1 -41.00 -41.42 -48.41
CA MET A 1 -40.29 -41.01 -47.17
C MET A 1 -38.80 -41.15 -47.42
N LYS A 2 -38.08 -40.03 -47.27
CA LYS A 2 -36.67 -39.84 -47.62
C LYS A 2 -35.75 -40.53 -46.61
N GLN A 3 -34.75 -41.26 -47.07
CA GLN A 3 -33.41 -41.26 -46.44
C GLN A 3 -32.36 -41.36 -47.55
N ILE A 4 -31.62 -40.27 -47.72
CA ILE A 4 -30.43 -40.16 -48.57
C ILE A 4 -29.25 -40.59 -47.70
N VAL A 5 -28.58 -41.67 -48.07
CA VAL A 5 -27.27 -42.03 -47.51
C VAL A 5 -26.23 -41.48 -48.47
N LEU A 6 -25.56 -40.39 -48.07
CA LEU A 6 -24.43 -39.82 -48.81
C LEU A 6 -23.13 -40.31 -48.15
N MET A 7 -22.38 -41.06 -48.94
CA MET A 7 -21.06 -41.62 -48.63
C MET A 7 -20.03 -40.49 -48.55
N LEU A 8 -19.45 -40.25 -47.37
CA LEU A 8 -18.36 -39.28 -47.20
C LEU A 8 -17.01 -40.00 -47.34
N CYS A 9 -16.22 -39.60 -48.34
CA CYS A 9 -14.85 -40.06 -48.53
C CYS A 9 -13.94 -39.63 -47.39
N LEU A 10 -13.28 -40.59 -46.73
CA LEU A 10 -12.12 -40.35 -45.86
C LEU A 10 -10.89 -39.99 -46.72
N LEU A 11 -10.40 -38.77 -46.57
CA LEU A 11 -9.07 -38.36 -46.98
C LEU A 11 -8.15 -38.41 -45.74
N CYS A 12 -7.32 -39.44 -45.66
CA CYS A 12 -6.24 -39.52 -44.69
C CYS A 12 -5.09 -38.60 -45.13
N CYS A 13 -5.07 -37.36 -44.62
CA CYS A 13 -3.87 -36.52 -44.68
C CYS A 13 -2.97 -36.85 -43.48
N SER A 14 -1.88 -37.54 -43.78
CA SER A 14 -0.78 -37.83 -42.86
C SER A 14 0.00 -36.53 -42.59
N CYS A 15 -0.21 -35.88 -41.45
CA CYS A 15 0.61 -34.77 -41.02
C CYS A 15 1.87 -35.29 -40.30
N HIS A 16 3.00 -35.22 -41.00
CA HIS A 16 4.34 -35.18 -40.39
C HIS A 16 4.43 -33.94 -39.49
N THR A 17 4.38 -34.12 -38.17
CA THR A 17 4.76 -33.08 -37.22
C THR A 17 6.28 -32.91 -37.27
N LYS A 18 6.73 -31.91 -38.04
CA LYS A 18 8.03 -31.30 -37.79
C LYS A 18 7.95 -30.58 -36.45
N ASP A 19 8.85 -31.00 -35.57
CA ASP A 19 9.12 -30.44 -34.26
C ASP A 19 9.53 -28.97 -34.43
N ASN A 20 8.54 -28.07 -34.41
CA ASN A 20 8.76 -26.65 -34.26
C ASN A 20 8.68 -26.38 -32.76
N SER A 21 9.83 -26.51 -32.10
CA SER A 21 10.06 -25.92 -30.80
C SER A 21 9.81 -24.41 -30.92
N ASN A 22 8.57 -23.98 -30.67
CA ASN A 22 8.24 -22.61 -30.38
C ASN A 22 9.01 -22.24 -29.11
N LYS A 23 10.20 -21.70 -29.31
CA LYS A 23 10.80 -20.75 -28.38
C LYS A 23 9.69 -19.73 -28.09
N LEU A 24 9.07 -19.86 -26.92
CA LEU A 24 8.44 -18.73 -26.26
C LEU A 24 9.52 -17.67 -26.23
N ASN A 25 9.39 -16.72 -27.15
CA ASN A 25 10.31 -15.62 -27.30
C ASN A 25 10.54 -15.03 -25.92
N GLU A 26 11.81 -15.02 -25.52
CA GLU A 26 12.33 -14.12 -24.51
C GLU A 26 11.60 -12.78 -24.70
N GLU A 27 10.82 -12.40 -23.70
CA GLU A 27 10.38 -11.03 -23.57
C GLU A 27 11.65 -10.20 -23.48
N THR A 28 12.04 -9.71 -24.65
CA THR A 28 13.03 -8.67 -24.84
C THR A 28 12.71 -7.58 -23.82
N GLN A 29 13.49 -7.52 -22.74
CA GLN A 29 13.65 -6.34 -21.91
C GLN A 29 14.32 -5.27 -22.78
N THR A 30 13.58 -4.76 -23.76
CA THR A 30 14.01 -3.63 -24.60
C THR A 30 13.12 -2.46 -24.22
N GLU A 31 13.71 -1.55 -23.45
CA GLU A 31 13.33 -0.15 -23.30
C GLU A 31 11.89 0.11 -22.82
N GLN A 32 11.63 0.07 -21.51
CA GLN A 32 10.41 0.66 -20.95
C GLN A 32 10.71 1.59 -19.76
N ASN A 33 10.16 2.80 -19.87
CA ASN A 33 9.90 3.80 -18.81
C ASN A 33 10.92 4.92 -18.56
N GLN A 34 11.33 5.64 -19.60
CA GLN A 34 11.75 7.04 -19.40
C GLN A 34 10.57 8.03 -19.29
N ASP A 35 9.32 7.58 -19.53
CA ASP A 35 8.15 8.48 -19.58
C ASP A 35 7.17 8.36 -18.40
N LYS A 36 7.45 7.53 -17.38
CA LYS A 36 6.58 7.40 -16.20
C LYS A 36 7.02 8.31 -15.05
N ILE A 37 6.03 8.83 -14.33
CA ILE A 37 6.25 9.65 -13.13
C ILE A 37 6.80 8.74 -12.02
N LYS A 38 7.97 9.08 -11.49
CA LYS A 38 8.59 8.30 -10.40
C LYS A 38 7.85 8.58 -9.09
N VAL A 39 7.53 7.52 -8.35
CA VAL A 39 6.83 7.61 -7.07
C VAL A 39 7.64 6.92 -5.98
N LEU A 40 7.99 7.65 -4.93
CA LEU A 40 8.46 7.09 -3.66
C LEU A 40 7.24 6.93 -2.75
N ASN A 41 6.77 5.69 -2.61
CA ASN A 41 5.57 5.34 -1.84
C ASN A 41 6.01 4.78 -0.48
N PHE A 42 5.91 5.60 0.57
CA PHE A 42 6.50 5.34 1.88
C PHE A 42 5.41 5.08 2.93
N GLY A 43 5.46 3.87 3.49
CA GLY A 43 4.58 3.39 4.55
C GLY A 43 5.09 3.72 5.94
N THR A 44 4.17 4.01 6.85
CA THR A 44 4.44 4.22 8.28
C THR A 44 3.53 3.35 9.15
N PHE A 45 3.92 3.16 10.40
CA PHE A 45 3.15 2.42 11.41
C PHE A 45 2.20 3.30 12.24
N HIS A 46 1.85 4.51 11.76
CA HIS A 46 1.06 5.51 12.47
C HIS A 46 1.56 5.82 13.89
N PHE A 47 2.60 6.65 13.98
CA PHE A 47 3.08 7.15 15.26
C PHE A 47 2.41 8.47 15.72
N GLY A 48 1.57 9.07 14.87
CA GLY A 48 0.69 10.18 15.22
C GLY A 48 -0.79 9.79 15.37
N TYR A 49 -1.70 10.75 15.21
CA TYR A 49 -3.16 10.46 15.16
C TYR A 49 -3.55 9.84 13.81
N THR A 50 -4.36 8.78 13.84
CA THR A 50 -4.92 8.12 12.65
C THR A 50 -6.37 7.66 12.91
N PRO A 51 -7.26 7.68 11.90
CA PRO A 51 -8.57 7.02 11.97
C PRO A 51 -8.49 5.51 11.69
N ASP A 52 -7.31 4.97 11.37
CA ASP A 52 -7.12 3.55 11.10
C ASP A 52 -7.25 2.70 12.37
N ALA A 53 -7.41 1.38 12.18
CA ALA A 53 -7.66 0.44 13.27
C ALA A 53 -6.48 0.32 14.26
N ASN A 54 -5.26 0.60 13.82
CA ASN A 54 -4.03 0.39 14.59
C ASN A 54 -3.21 1.69 14.72
N LYS A 55 -2.63 1.90 15.91
CA LYS A 55 -1.72 3.01 16.24
C LYS A 55 -0.59 2.49 17.14
N THR A 56 0.60 3.06 17.02
CA THR A 56 1.73 2.80 17.93
C THR A 56 2.00 3.99 18.86
N GLU A 57 2.40 3.74 20.10
CA GLU A 57 2.84 4.79 21.01
C GLU A 57 4.21 5.36 20.59
N PHE A 58 4.30 6.69 20.51
CA PHE A 58 5.52 7.39 20.14
C PHE A 58 5.47 8.81 20.71
N ASN A 59 6.57 9.26 21.31
CA ASN A 59 6.65 10.61 21.86
C ASN A 59 7.23 11.57 20.81
N GLU A 60 6.35 12.16 20.01
CA GLU A 60 6.67 13.11 18.93
C GLU A 60 7.41 14.37 19.40
N HIS A 61 7.32 14.69 20.69
CA HIS A 61 7.91 15.89 21.29
C HIS A 61 9.30 15.66 21.90
N SER A 62 9.79 14.42 21.97
CA SER A 62 11.13 14.16 22.51
C SER A 62 12.22 14.66 21.54
N GLU A 63 13.33 15.15 22.10
CA GLU A 63 14.48 15.60 21.29
C GLU A 63 15.05 14.45 20.43
N GLU A 64 15.03 13.23 20.97
CA GLU A 64 15.47 12.03 20.28
C GLU A 64 14.59 11.72 19.06
N ALA A 65 13.26 11.68 19.24
CA ALA A 65 12.31 11.46 18.15
C ALA A 65 12.45 12.52 17.05
N GLN A 66 12.54 13.80 17.44
CA GLN A 66 12.75 14.91 16.52
C GLN A 66 14.03 14.74 15.69
N LYS A 67 15.13 14.33 16.34
CA LYS A 67 16.40 14.08 15.67
C LYS A 67 16.31 12.89 14.71
N GLU A 68 15.78 11.77 15.15
CA GLU A 68 15.65 10.56 14.32
C GLU A 68 14.78 10.83 13.08
N VAL A 69 13.64 11.50 13.26
CA VAL A 69 12.74 11.86 12.16
C VAL A 69 13.41 12.80 11.16
N ARG A 70 14.27 13.72 11.61
CA ARG A 70 15.06 14.56 10.70
C ARG A 70 16.05 13.76 9.88
N GLU A 71 16.71 12.77 10.46
CA GLU A 71 17.61 11.90 9.70
C GLU A 71 16.83 11.12 8.64
N ILE A 72 15.68 10.54 9.00
CA ILE A 72 14.77 9.87 8.04
C ILE A 72 14.36 10.84 6.91
N SER A 73 13.96 12.06 7.26
CA SER A 73 13.55 13.08 6.29
C SER A 73 14.67 13.45 5.33
N LYS A 74 15.93 13.54 5.80
CA LYS A 74 17.10 13.76 4.94
C LYS A 74 17.35 12.60 3.98
N MET A 75 17.16 11.36 4.42
CA MET A 75 17.34 10.19 3.57
C MET A 75 16.27 10.14 2.47
N LEU A 76 14.99 10.35 2.84
CA LEU A 76 13.87 10.41 1.91
C LEU A 76 13.99 11.60 0.94
N ALA A 77 14.48 12.76 1.38
CA ALA A 77 14.70 13.92 0.53
C ALA A 77 15.77 13.70 -0.57
N GLN A 78 16.62 12.67 -0.46
CA GLN A 78 17.52 12.30 -1.57
C GLN A 78 16.76 11.86 -2.82
N PHE A 79 15.49 11.47 -2.68
CA PHE A 79 14.60 11.23 -3.81
C PHE A 79 14.30 12.51 -4.59
N LYS A 80 14.52 13.71 -4.03
CA LYS A 80 14.23 15.01 -4.65
C LYS A 80 12.77 15.13 -5.14
N PRO A 81 11.78 14.92 -4.27
CA PRO A 81 10.38 15.07 -4.65
C PRO A 81 10.07 16.49 -5.12
N THR A 82 9.21 16.60 -6.13
CA THR A 82 8.60 17.87 -6.57
C THR A 82 7.16 18.00 -6.08
N ILE A 83 6.55 16.88 -5.69
CA ILE A 83 5.18 16.77 -5.17
C ILE A 83 5.20 15.90 -3.92
N ILE A 84 4.50 16.34 -2.87
CA ILE A 84 4.32 15.56 -1.64
C ILE A 84 2.85 15.32 -1.40
N CYS A 85 2.51 14.06 -1.19
CA CYS A 85 1.17 13.61 -0.84
C CYS A 85 1.16 13.01 0.56
N ILE A 86 0.16 13.36 1.36
CA ILE A 86 0.00 12.90 2.75
C ILE A 86 -1.38 12.27 2.98
N GLU A 87 -1.49 11.51 4.07
CA GLU A 87 -2.74 10.91 4.53
C GLU A 87 -3.66 11.92 5.22
N ASN A 88 -4.17 12.86 4.44
CA ASN A 88 -5.26 13.73 4.87
C ASN A 88 -6.26 13.93 3.74
N LEU A 89 -7.50 14.25 4.10
CA LEU A 89 -8.55 14.51 3.13
C LEU A 89 -8.23 15.77 2.29
N PRO A 90 -8.36 15.74 0.95
CA PRO A 90 -8.10 16.88 0.09
C PRO A 90 -8.83 18.18 0.47
N LYS A 91 -9.98 18.07 1.14
CA LYS A 91 -10.75 19.23 1.63
C LYS A 91 -9.99 20.09 2.64
N PHE A 92 -9.00 19.52 3.33
CA PHE A 92 -8.16 20.21 4.31
C PHE A 92 -6.86 20.79 3.71
N ASN A 93 -6.66 20.69 2.39
CA ASN A 93 -5.42 21.14 1.75
C ASN A 93 -5.06 22.61 2.04
N ASN A 94 -6.05 23.50 2.16
CA ASN A 94 -5.78 24.90 2.49
C ASN A 94 -5.21 25.07 3.91
N GLU A 95 -5.77 24.34 4.87
CA GLU A 95 -5.33 24.34 6.27
C GLU A 95 -3.94 23.72 6.40
N ILE A 96 -3.74 22.53 5.81
CA ILE A 96 -2.45 21.82 5.81
C ILE A 96 -1.36 22.69 5.21
N ASN A 97 -1.63 23.38 4.09
CA ASN A 97 -0.63 24.23 3.45
C ASN A 97 -0.34 25.50 4.26
N LYS A 98 -1.33 26.04 5.00
CA LYS A 98 -1.08 27.13 5.95
C LYS A 98 -0.10 26.67 7.04
N ALA A 99 -0.38 25.54 7.69
CA ALA A 99 0.50 24.95 8.70
C ALA A 99 1.90 24.63 8.13
N TYR A 100 1.97 24.17 6.87
CA TYR A 100 3.23 23.93 6.19
C TYR A 100 4.03 25.22 5.97
N GLN A 101 3.40 26.32 5.53
CA GLN A 101 4.10 27.61 5.39
C GLN A 101 4.59 28.13 6.74
N GLU A 102 3.78 28.03 7.80
CA GLU A 102 4.19 28.41 9.17
C GLU A 102 5.41 27.59 9.64
N PHE A 103 5.44 26.30 9.33
CA PHE A 103 6.60 25.45 9.60
C PHE A 103 7.84 25.89 8.80
N LEU A 104 7.69 26.30 7.53
CA LEU A 104 8.82 26.79 6.73
C LEU A 104 9.43 28.07 7.28
N GLU A 105 8.65 28.94 7.92
CA GLU A 105 9.12 30.17 8.56
C GLU A 105 9.96 29.91 9.81
N ASN A 106 9.62 28.88 10.58
CA ASN A 106 10.40 28.46 11.76
C ASN A 106 10.56 26.94 11.81
N PRO A 107 11.50 26.38 11.02
CA PRO A 107 11.62 24.94 10.86
C PRO A 107 12.44 24.29 11.97
N THR A 108 12.72 24.97 13.09
CA THR A 108 13.61 24.50 14.17
C THR A 108 13.06 23.22 14.82
N THR A 109 11.76 23.18 15.08
CA THR A 109 11.04 22.02 15.61
C THR A 109 10.13 21.45 14.52
N LEU A 110 10.08 20.14 14.38
CA LEU A 110 9.16 19.48 13.46
C LEU A 110 7.71 19.75 13.88
N ASN A 111 6.84 19.93 12.88
CA ASN A 111 5.42 20.07 13.12
C ASN A 111 4.82 18.68 13.47
N THR A 112 4.16 18.57 14.62
CA THR A 112 3.52 17.33 15.10
C THR A 112 1.99 17.35 14.95
N ASN A 113 1.41 18.43 14.41
CA ASN A 113 -0.06 18.61 14.38
C ASN A 113 -0.78 17.59 13.50
N TYR A 114 -0.07 17.01 12.53
CA TYR A 114 -0.58 15.97 11.63
C TYR A 114 0.27 14.69 11.75
N GLY A 115 0.85 14.46 12.92
CA GLY A 115 1.64 13.26 13.20
C GLY A 115 2.84 13.08 12.27
N GLU A 116 3.07 11.84 11.83
CA GLU A 116 4.13 11.51 10.87
C GLU A 116 3.98 12.27 9.53
N SER A 117 2.75 12.57 9.11
CA SER A 117 2.48 13.26 7.86
C SER A 117 3.06 14.68 7.87
N SER A 118 2.98 15.39 9.00
CA SER A 118 3.66 16.68 9.14
C SER A 118 5.12 16.53 9.55
N MET A 119 5.45 15.62 10.46
CA MET A 119 6.83 15.50 10.95
C MET A 119 7.81 15.10 9.84
N ILE A 120 7.45 14.12 9.00
CA ILE A 120 8.26 13.68 7.85
C ILE A 120 7.87 14.45 6.60
N GLY A 121 6.57 14.50 6.26
CA GLY A 121 6.12 15.05 4.99
C GLY A 121 6.45 16.53 4.81
N PHE A 122 6.33 17.35 5.87
CA PHE A 122 6.71 18.76 5.78
C PHE A 122 8.23 18.94 5.75
N ASP A 123 8.99 18.17 6.53
CA ASP A 123 10.45 18.32 6.57
C ASP A 123 11.10 17.87 5.24
N VAL A 124 10.59 16.78 4.63
CA VAL A 124 10.96 16.38 3.27
C VAL A 124 10.62 17.48 2.26
N GLY A 125 9.46 18.13 2.40
CA GLY A 125 9.05 19.25 1.56
C GLY A 125 10.00 20.44 1.66
N ARG A 126 10.36 20.81 2.89
CA ARG A 126 11.34 21.87 3.18
C ARG A 126 12.69 21.56 2.55
N LEU A 127 13.21 20.35 2.75
CA LEU A 127 14.50 19.91 2.20
C LEU A 127 14.51 19.88 0.66
N SER A 128 13.34 19.70 0.04
CA SER A 128 13.18 19.58 -1.41
C SER A 128 12.65 20.86 -2.07
N ASN A 129 12.45 21.94 -1.30
CA ASN A 129 11.84 23.20 -1.76
C ASN A 129 10.46 23.02 -2.43
N VAL A 130 9.67 22.06 -1.95
CA VAL A 130 8.30 21.83 -2.44
C VAL A 130 7.39 22.92 -1.88
N LYS A 131 6.63 23.58 -2.76
CA LYS A 131 5.79 24.73 -2.38
C LYS A 131 4.48 24.34 -1.70
N LYS A 132 3.97 23.14 -1.99
CA LYS A 132 2.62 22.73 -1.62
C LYS A 132 2.56 21.24 -1.29
N ILE A 133 1.81 20.91 -0.23
CA ILE A 133 1.48 19.56 0.19
C ILE A 133 0.04 19.20 -0.26
N TYR A 134 -0.18 17.95 -0.64
CA TYR A 134 -1.47 17.46 -1.10
C TYR A 134 -1.98 16.32 -0.19
N GLY A 135 -3.09 16.53 0.51
CA GLY A 135 -3.86 15.43 1.05
C GLY A 135 -4.49 14.62 -0.08
N ILE A 136 -4.33 13.29 -0.05
CA ILE A 136 -4.91 12.36 -1.02
C ILE A 136 -5.87 11.33 -0.39
N ASP A 137 -6.05 11.37 0.92
CA ASP A 137 -6.81 10.35 1.63
C ASP A 137 -8.33 10.41 1.35
N ASN A 138 -9.04 9.38 1.73
CA ASN A 138 -10.49 9.30 1.78
C ASN A 138 -10.91 8.44 2.98
N HIS A 139 -11.97 8.80 3.71
CA HIS A 139 -12.49 7.97 4.82
C HIS A 139 -13.76 7.22 4.40
N MET A 140 -13.92 5.98 4.86
CA MET A 140 -15.13 5.15 4.68
C MET A 140 -15.34 4.30 5.94
N GLY A 141 -16.60 4.03 6.32
CA GLY A 141 -16.91 3.18 7.46
C GLY A 141 -16.60 1.73 7.13
N TYR A 142 -15.55 1.19 7.75
CA TYR A 142 -15.04 -0.15 7.48
C TYR A 142 -15.16 -1.02 8.73
N ASN A 143 -15.83 -2.17 8.61
CA ASN A 143 -15.94 -3.16 9.69
C ASN A 143 -14.86 -4.23 9.56
N TYR A 144 -13.66 -3.90 10.04
CA TYR A 144 -12.53 -4.84 10.07
C TYR A 144 -12.79 -6.06 10.96
N SER A 145 -13.61 -5.91 12.01
CA SER A 145 -13.83 -6.94 13.03
C SER A 145 -14.97 -7.92 12.71
N VAL A 146 -15.49 -7.92 11.48
CA VAL A 146 -16.62 -8.80 11.11
C VAL A 146 -16.30 -10.29 11.31
N GLY A 147 -15.07 -10.71 10.97
CA GLY A 147 -14.62 -12.08 11.20
C GLY A 147 -14.53 -12.41 12.69
N ASP A 148 -13.89 -11.54 13.47
CA ASP A 148 -13.79 -11.73 14.93
C ASP A 148 -15.16 -11.79 15.60
N PHE A 149 -16.11 -10.98 15.14
CA PHE A 149 -17.48 -11.01 15.64
C PHE A 149 -18.16 -12.35 15.36
N ILE A 150 -18.02 -12.89 14.15
CA ILE A 150 -18.59 -14.19 13.76
C ILE A 150 -17.94 -15.32 14.56
N GLU A 151 -16.60 -15.37 14.62
CA GLU A 151 -15.87 -16.44 15.31
C GLU A 151 -16.11 -16.45 16.84
N ASN A 152 -16.46 -15.31 17.44
CA ASN A 152 -16.76 -15.20 18.88
C ASN A 152 -18.26 -15.26 19.21
N SER A 153 -19.14 -15.44 18.22
CA SER A 153 -20.58 -15.51 18.43
C SER A 153 -21.05 -16.96 18.55
N PRO A 154 -21.69 -17.38 19.66
CA PRO A 154 -22.08 -18.78 19.87
C PRO A 154 -23.16 -19.29 18.90
N ASP A 155 -23.92 -18.36 18.30
CA ASP A 155 -25.03 -18.66 17.40
C ASP A 155 -24.65 -18.51 15.92
N LEU A 156 -23.40 -18.16 15.61
CA LEU A 156 -22.91 -17.98 14.23
C LEU A 156 -21.81 -18.99 13.93
N GLU A 157 -21.75 -19.42 12.67
CA GLU A 157 -20.70 -20.29 12.16
C GLU A 157 -20.10 -19.66 10.91
N ASN A 158 -18.78 -19.52 10.88
CA ASN A 158 -18.09 -19.13 9.66
C ASN A 158 -18.09 -20.31 8.68
N SER A 159 -18.92 -20.19 7.64
CA SER A 159 -19.23 -21.23 6.67
C SER A 159 -18.24 -21.29 5.50
N ILE A 160 -17.28 -20.37 5.41
CA ILE A 160 -16.28 -20.34 4.33
C ILE A 160 -15.02 -21.10 4.74
N ASP A 161 -14.17 -20.51 5.58
CA ASP A 161 -12.90 -21.12 6.00
C ASP A 161 -12.37 -20.47 7.29
N ALA A 162 -12.94 -20.88 8.43
CA ALA A 162 -12.53 -20.42 9.75
C ALA A 162 -11.04 -20.70 10.05
N GLU A 163 -10.52 -21.86 9.59
CA GLU A 163 -9.14 -22.25 9.85
C GLU A 163 -8.16 -21.26 9.21
N THR A 164 -8.37 -20.92 7.94
CA THR A 164 -7.53 -19.93 7.25
C THR A 164 -7.69 -18.53 7.83
N TYR A 165 -8.92 -18.10 8.16
CA TYR A 165 -9.17 -16.80 8.80
C TYR A 165 -8.41 -16.68 10.14
N LEU A 166 -8.55 -17.69 11.01
CA LEU A 166 -7.92 -17.73 12.32
C LEU A 166 -6.40 -17.86 12.21
N GLN A 167 -5.89 -18.64 11.26
CA GLN A 167 -4.44 -18.72 11.01
C GLN A 167 -3.88 -17.36 10.60
N LEU A 168 -4.50 -16.66 9.65
CA LEU A 168 -4.02 -15.34 9.22
C LEU A 168 -4.14 -14.29 10.34
N THR A 169 -5.12 -14.44 11.22
CA THR A 169 -5.32 -13.53 12.36
C THR A 169 -4.30 -13.78 13.48
N ASN A 170 -3.99 -15.04 13.79
CA ASN A 170 -3.15 -15.41 14.94
C ASN A 170 -1.67 -15.64 14.57
N GLU A 171 -1.39 -16.11 13.36
CA GLU A 171 -0.05 -16.47 12.88
C GLU A 171 0.20 -15.95 11.45
N PRO A 172 0.09 -14.62 11.20
CA PRO A 172 0.16 -14.05 9.86
C PRO A 172 1.47 -14.33 9.10
N PHE A 173 2.55 -14.59 9.84
CA PHE A 173 3.88 -14.87 9.31
C PHE A 173 4.29 -16.34 9.43
N LYS A 174 3.35 -17.28 9.57
CA LYS A 174 3.63 -18.72 9.68
C LYS A 174 4.57 -19.26 8.60
N GLY A 175 4.46 -18.76 7.36
CA GLY A 175 5.34 -19.10 6.23
C GLY A 175 6.69 -18.36 6.20
N HIS A 176 6.91 -17.41 7.10
CA HIS A 176 8.05 -16.49 7.11
C HIS A 176 8.64 -16.36 8.53
N PRO A 177 9.28 -17.43 9.06
CA PRO A 177 9.73 -17.48 10.46
C PRO A 177 10.73 -16.37 10.82
N GLU A 178 11.55 -15.91 9.89
CA GLU A 178 12.48 -14.81 10.13
C GLU A 178 11.76 -13.46 10.30
N ILE A 179 10.66 -13.23 9.57
CA ILE A 179 9.81 -12.05 9.77
C ILE A 179 9.06 -12.17 11.10
N ALA A 180 8.48 -13.33 11.40
CA ALA A 180 7.81 -13.58 12.68
C ALA A 180 8.73 -13.28 13.89
N LYS A 181 10.00 -13.67 13.82
CA LYS A 181 10.99 -13.37 14.86
C LYS A 181 11.29 -11.88 15.01
N ARG A 182 11.30 -11.12 13.90
CA ARG A 182 11.52 -9.66 13.93
C ARG A 182 10.30 -8.95 14.51
N GLU A 183 9.09 -9.36 14.11
CA GLU A 183 7.83 -8.83 14.62
C GLU A 183 7.64 -9.10 16.11
N ALA A 184 8.03 -10.29 16.59
CA ALA A 184 8.01 -10.59 18.02
C ALA A 184 8.90 -9.66 18.87
N LYS A 185 9.81 -8.91 18.23
CA LYS A 185 10.68 -7.91 18.86
C LYS A 185 10.42 -6.51 18.32
N TYR A 186 9.26 -6.27 17.72
CA TYR A 186 8.93 -5.02 17.05
C TYR A 186 9.18 -3.80 17.95
N ASP A 187 8.76 -3.87 19.21
CA ASP A 187 8.90 -2.76 20.16
C ASP A 187 10.36 -2.41 20.48
N GLU A 188 11.28 -3.38 20.37
CA GLU A 188 12.72 -3.20 20.58
C GLU A 188 13.43 -2.57 19.37
N LEU A 189 12.76 -2.52 18.20
CA LEU A 189 13.34 -1.95 16.99
C LEU A 189 13.48 -0.42 17.10
N SER A 190 14.57 0.11 16.54
CA SER A 190 14.72 1.55 16.34
C SER A 190 13.69 2.08 15.35
N LEU A 191 13.46 3.40 15.34
CA LEU A 191 12.49 4.04 14.45
C LEU A 191 12.76 3.69 12.97
N ILE A 192 14.01 3.74 12.54
CA ILE A 192 14.41 3.41 11.16
C ILE A 192 14.13 1.95 10.82
N GLU A 193 14.36 1.01 11.74
CA GLU A 193 14.12 -0.42 11.50
C GLU A 193 12.63 -0.75 11.44
N LYS A 194 11.79 -0.08 12.27
CA LYS A 194 10.32 -0.15 12.15
C LYS A 194 9.83 0.34 10.79
N LEU A 195 10.37 1.48 10.32
CA LEU A 195 10.01 2.04 9.01
C LEU A 195 10.51 1.18 7.85
N LYS A 196 11.71 0.59 7.94
CA LYS A 196 12.20 -0.39 6.95
C LYS A 196 11.25 -1.58 6.88
N LEU A 197 10.92 -2.17 8.03
CA LEU A 197 10.01 -3.32 8.10
C LEU A 197 8.66 -3.01 7.44
N CYS A 198 8.05 -1.85 7.74
CA CYS A 198 6.81 -1.39 7.11
C CYS A 198 6.87 -1.33 5.57
N ASN A 199 8.05 -1.08 5.00
CA ASN A 199 8.24 -0.90 3.56
C ASN A 199 8.84 -2.13 2.87
N GLU A 200 9.06 -3.23 3.59
CA GLU A 200 9.49 -4.49 2.99
C GLU A 200 8.35 -5.14 2.19
N PRO A 201 8.61 -5.72 1.00
CA PRO A 201 7.57 -6.33 0.18
C PRO A 201 6.69 -7.33 0.92
N ILE A 202 7.29 -8.17 1.78
CA ILE A 202 6.55 -9.16 2.57
C ILE A 202 5.63 -8.54 3.61
N HIS A 203 6.03 -7.43 4.22
CA HIS A 203 5.21 -6.71 5.20
C HIS A 203 4.07 -5.96 4.51
N LEU A 204 4.31 -5.43 3.30
CA LEU A 204 3.26 -4.83 2.49
C LEU A 204 2.24 -5.88 2.01
N ASP A 205 2.68 -7.07 1.61
CA ASP A 205 1.79 -8.21 1.30
C ASP A 205 0.93 -8.59 2.52
N TYR A 206 1.59 -8.76 3.67
CA TYR A 206 0.91 -8.98 4.95
C TYR A 206 -0.12 -7.88 5.26
N SER A 207 0.23 -6.62 4.99
CA SER A 207 -0.65 -5.48 5.29
C SER A 207 -1.94 -5.52 4.47
N ILE A 208 -1.93 -6.02 3.22
CA ILE A 208 -3.16 -6.26 2.45
C ILE A 208 -3.92 -7.44 3.06
N ASN A 209 -3.21 -8.55 3.34
CA ASN A 209 -3.84 -9.76 3.89
C ASN A 209 -4.58 -9.50 5.20
N THR A 210 -3.92 -8.83 6.14
CA THR A 210 -4.51 -8.56 7.45
C THR A 210 -5.63 -7.54 7.35
N ASN A 211 -5.49 -6.50 6.50
CA ASN A 211 -6.47 -5.42 6.37
C ASN A 211 -7.65 -5.69 5.44
N ALA A 212 -7.62 -6.71 4.59
CA ALA A 212 -8.75 -7.03 3.72
C ALA A 212 -8.85 -8.51 3.37
N ASP A 213 -7.79 -9.13 2.84
CA ASP A 213 -7.95 -10.43 2.17
C ASP A 213 -8.29 -11.57 3.14
N LYS A 214 -7.90 -11.48 4.42
CA LYS A 214 -8.32 -12.45 5.43
C LYS A 214 -9.84 -12.53 5.58
N LEU A 215 -10.56 -11.43 5.33
CA LEU A 215 -12.02 -11.42 5.42
C LEU A 215 -12.70 -12.19 4.27
N LEU A 216 -11.97 -12.50 3.19
CA LEU A 216 -12.53 -13.31 2.11
C LEU A 216 -12.80 -14.76 2.54
N TYR A 217 -12.28 -15.18 3.70
CA TYR A 217 -12.51 -16.48 4.32
C TYR A 217 -13.65 -16.45 5.36
N VAL A 218 -14.45 -15.38 5.38
CA VAL A 218 -15.51 -15.14 6.37
C VAL A 218 -16.86 -14.97 5.69
N GLY A 219 -17.82 -15.83 6.06
CA GLY A 219 -19.22 -15.70 5.66
C GLY A 219 -20.15 -16.59 6.48
N ILE A 220 -21.45 -16.24 6.52
CA ILE A 220 -22.49 -17.01 7.23
C ILE A 220 -23.34 -17.73 6.19
N ASP A 221 -23.56 -19.04 6.35
CA ASP A 221 -24.28 -19.89 5.40
C ASP A 221 -23.70 -19.76 3.97
N ASN A 222 -24.42 -19.07 3.07
CA ASN A 222 -24.00 -18.76 1.70
C ASN A 222 -23.74 -17.25 1.50
N GLY A 223 -23.48 -16.54 2.59
CA GLY A 223 -23.24 -15.11 2.65
C GLY A 223 -21.81 -14.70 2.30
N PHE A 224 -21.61 -13.39 2.19
CA PHE A 224 -20.36 -12.76 1.77
C PHE A 224 -19.95 -11.63 2.72
N GLU A 225 -20.31 -11.73 4.00
CA GLU A 225 -20.14 -10.67 5.01
C GLU A 225 -18.71 -10.13 5.05
N GLY A 226 -17.72 -11.02 5.02
CA GLY A 226 -16.32 -10.63 5.01
C GLY A 226 -15.87 -10.01 3.69
N ALA A 227 -16.32 -10.54 2.55
CA ALA A 227 -16.01 -9.97 1.24
C ALA A 227 -16.62 -8.58 1.02
N ASP A 228 -17.87 -8.38 1.48
CA ASP A 228 -18.54 -7.07 1.45
C ASP A 228 -17.81 -6.05 2.34
N ALA A 229 -17.33 -6.48 3.51
CA ALA A 229 -16.48 -5.64 4.36
C ALA A 229 -15.14 -5.32 3.70
N ALA A 230 -14.42 -6.30 3.17
CA ALA A 230 -13.14 -6.10 2.47
C ALA A 230 -13.28 -5.15 1.27
N ALA A 231 -14.37 -5.25 0.51
CA ALA A 231 -14.65 -4.39 -0.64
C ALA A 231 -14.67 -2.90 -0.27
N VAL A 232 -15.10 -2.54 0.95
CA VAL A 232 -15.07 -1.15 1.45
C VAL A 232 -13.64 -0.64 1.56
N PHE A 233 -12.71 -1.46 2.07
CA PHE A 233 -11.31 -1.05 2.22
C PHE A 233 -10.59 -0.95 0.87
N TYR A 234 -10.85 -1.87 -0.06
CA TYR A 234 -10.42 -1.76 -1.45
C TYR A 234 -10.97 -0.47 -2.10
N HIS A 235 -12.25 -0.16 -1.91
CA HIS A 235 -12.88 1.03 -2.46
C HIS A 235 -12.30 2.33 -1.87
N ARG A 236 -11.98 2.36 -0.56
CA ARG A 236 -11.26 3.49 0.07
C ARG A 236 -9.94 3.73 -0.68
N ASN A 237 -9.14 2.68 -0.88
CA ASN A 237 -7.84 2.78 -1.56
C ASN A 237 -7.96 3.17 -3.05
N MET A 238 -9.01 2.72 -3.75
CA MET A 238 -9.31 3.20 -5.11
C MET A 238 -9.59 4.71 -5.14
N LYS A 239 -10.29 5.24 -4.14
CA LYS A 239 -10.54 6.69 -4.03
C LYS A 239 -9.27 7.46 -3.71
N ILE A 240 -8.40 6.93 -2.85
CA ILE A 240 -7.07 7.51 -2.56
C ILE A 240 -6.25 7.60 -3.86
N TYR A 241 -6.16 6.51 -4.62
CA TYR A 241 -5.46 6.49 -5.90
C TYR A 241 -6.10 7.43 -6.94
N SER A 242 -7.42 7.60 -6.92
CA SER A 242 -8.13 8.58 -7.74
C SER A 242 -7.79 10.02 -7.36
N ASN A 243 -7.68 10.32 -6.05
CA ASN A 243 -7.25 11.63 -5.55
C ASN A 243 -5.81 11.96 -5.97
N LEU A 244 -4.89 11.00 -5.90
CA LEU A 244 -3.53 11.15 -6.44
C LEU A 244 -3.57 11.58 -7.92
N ASN A 245 -4.44 10.95 -8.71
CA ASN A 245 -4.58 11.26 -10.14
C ASN A 245 -5.23 12.61 -10.45
N ARG A 246 -5.89 13.27 -9.49
CA ARG A 246 -6.44 14.63 -9.66
C ARG A 246 -5.38 15.72 -9.58
N ILE A 247 -4.20 15.41 -9.03
CA ILE A 247 -3.10 16.37 -8.94
C ILE A 247 -2.52 16.57 -10.35
N PRO A 248 -2.40 17.81 -10.85
CA PRO A 248 -1.72 18.08 -12.11
C PRO A 248 -0.24 17.71 -12.00
N MET A 249 0.24 16.85 -12.91
CA MET A 249 1.62 16.36 -12.93
C MET A 249 2.13 16.27 -14.36
N THR A 250 3.45 16.35 -14.51
CA THR A 250 4.21 16.10 -15.73
C THR A 250 5.11 14.87 -15.53
N LYS A 251 5.63 14.30 -16.62
CA LYS A 251 6.57 13.17 -16.52
C LYS A 251 7.89 13.48 -15.78
N ASN A 252 8.20 14.77 -15.61
CA ASN A 252 9.38 15.22 -14.89
C ASN A 252 9.14 15.30 -13.38
N ASP A 253 7.90 15.17 -12.92
CA ASP A 253 7.58 15.20 -11.51
C ASP A 253 8.04 13.92 -10.79
N ARG A 254 8.33 14.11 -9.50
CA ARG A 254 8.78 13.07 -8.59
C ARG A 254 7.88 13.14 -7.37
N VAL A 255 7.03 12.13 -7.20
CA VAL A 255 5.98 12.15 -6.17
C VAL A 255 6.48 11.39 -4.95
N PHE A 256 6.51 12.05 -3.81
CA PHE A 256 6.66 11.38 -2.52
C PHE A 256 5.28 11.25 -1.87
N ILE A 257 4.94 10.04 -1.43
CA ILE A 257 3.69 9.72 -0.75
C ILE A 257 4.05 9.17 0.62
N ILE A 258 3.45 9.72 1.68
CA ILE A 258 3.54 9.20 3.04
C ILE A 258 2.14 8.88 3.56
N MET A 259 1.92 7.61 3.89
CA MET A 259 0.66 7.09 4.42
C MET A 259 0.93 5.89 5.33
N GLY A 260 -0.09 5.44 6.05
CA GLY A 260 -0.08 4.17 6.76
C GLY A 260 0.30 3.01 5.84
N THR A 261 0.96 2.00 6.40
CA THR A 261 1.47 0.85 5.65
C THR A 261 0.37 0.11 4.89
N ALA A 262 -0.85 0.03 5.43
CA ALA A 262 -1.98 -0.57 4.75
C ALA A 262 -2.26 0.16 3.42
N HIS A 263 -2.46 1.48 3.44
CA HIS A 263 -2.69 2.27 2.22
C HIS A 263 -1.52 2.20 1.23
N THR A 264 -0.30 2.27 1.76
CA THR A 264 0.93 2.12 0.97
C THR A 264 0.94 0.81 0.19
N ALA A 265 0.53 -0.30 0.81
CA ALA A 265 0.50 -1.61 0.17
C ALA A 265 -0.51 -1.68 -0.99
N PHE A 266 -1.72 -1.12 -0.82
CA PHE A 266 -2.70 -1.06 -1.91
C PHE A 266 -2.23 -0.16 -3.06
N LEU A 267 -1.64 1.01 -2.74
CA LEU A 267 -1.08 1.90 -3.75
C LEU A 267 0.04 1.23 -4.56
N ARG A 268 0.88 0.40 -3.92
CA ARG A 268 1.87 -0.42 -4.61
C ARG A 268 1.22 -1.33 -5.66
N GLU A 269 0.14 -2.03 -5.33
CA GLU A 269 -0.55 -2.93 -6.30
C GLU A 269 -1.18 -2.18 -7.48
N PHE A 270 -1.68 -0.96 -7.26
CA PHE A 270 -2.16 -0.12 -8.35
C PHE A 270 -1.01 0.41 -9.21
N MET A 271 0.08 0.86 -8.60
CA MET A 271 1.23 1.44 -9.30
C MET A 271 2.03 0.41 -10.09
N ARG A 272 2.16 -0.83 -9.59
CA ARG A 272 2.87 -1.92 -10.27
C ARG A 272 2.33 -2.20 -11.67
N ARG A 273 1.02 -1.99 -11.89
CA ARG A 273 0.34 -2.18 -13.18
C ARG A 273 0.03 -0.85 -13.89
N SER A 274 0.51 0.27 -13.36
CA SER A 274 0.17 1.58 -13.88
C SER A 274 0.95 1.90 -15.17
N PRO A 275 0.27 2.42 -16.22
CA PRO A 275 0.97 3.00 -17.36
C PRO A 275 1.53 4.40 -17.07
N LYS A 276 1.10 5.04 -15.97
CA LYS A 276 1.43 6.44 -15.63
C LYS A 276 2.55 6.58 -14.61
N PHE A 277 2.56 5.70 -13.61
CA PHE A 277 3.48 5.77 -12.47
C PHE A 277 4.47 4.62 -12.47
N GLU A 278 5.67 4.90 -11.98
CA GLU A 278 6.67 3.88 -11.65
C GLU A 278 7.10 4.07 -10.21
N MET A 279 6.83 3.07 -9.39
CA MET A 279 7.24 3.07 -7.99
C MET A 279 8.73 2.74 -7.90
N VAL A 280 9.50 3.59 -7.23
CA VAL A 280 10.89 3.28 -6.87
C VAL A 280 10.92 2.48 -5.57
N ASN A 281 12.01 1.74 -5.33
CA ASN A 281 12.16 1.00 -4.09
C ASN A 281 12.43 1.96 -2.92
N THR A 282 11.51 2.01 -1.95
CA THR A 282 11.63 2.87 -0.77
C THR A 282 12.85 2.54 0.08
N LEU A 283 13.23 1.26 0.16
CA LEU A 283 14.37 0.81 0.95
C LEU A 283 15.72 1.34 0.41
N ASP A 284 15.80 1.74 -0.86
CA ASP A 284 17.00 2.38 -1.42
C ASP A 284 17.28 3.75 -0.78
N TYR A 285 16.26 4.35 -0.14
CA TYR A 285 16.28 5.65 0.53
C TYR A 285 16.23 5.56 2.05
N LEU A 286 16.14 4.38 2.65
CA LEU A 286 16.17 4.20 4.11
C LEU A 286 17.47 3.48 4.48
N LYS A 287 18.59 4.19 4.50
CA LYS A 287 19.91 3.59 4.73
C LYS A 287 20.25 3.56 6.22
#